data_AF-A0A7J9KD93-F1
#
_entry.id   AF-A0A7J9KD93-F1
#
_cell.length_a   1.000
_cell.length_b   1.000
_cell.length_c   1.000
_cell.angle_alpha   90.00
_cell.angle_beta   90.00
_cell.angle_gamma   90.00
#
_symmetry.space_group_name_H-M   'P 1'
#
loop_
_entity.id
_entity.type
_entity.pdbx_description
1 polymer ?
#
loop_
_entity_poly.entity_id
_entity_poly.type
_entity_poly.pdbx_seq_one_letter_code
_entity_poly.pdbx_strand_id
1 'polypeptide(L)'
;MFGLVKELVQVPLERKQKNASPLPYHGWVGPCSQVSLLYEGFGLGDASNYDSVKRFAQLMWPDGHPRFCDTVHTLATQMEELNKLIWLMIFESYGLGETFESLMINYKTLG
;
A
#
# COMPACT_ATOMS: atom_id res chain seq x y z
N MET A 1 9.92 7.81 6.05
CA MET A 1 8.73 6.95 6.27
C MET A 1 8.21 7.01 7.71
N PHE A 2 8.91 6.53 8.73
CA PHE A 2 8.37 6.45 10.10
C PHE A 2 7.79 7.76 10.68
N GLY A 3 8.41 8.92 10.41
CA GLY A 3 7.86 10.22 10.82
C GLY A 3 6.51 10.54 10.16
N LEU A 4 6.37 10.22 8.87
CA LEU A 4 5.12 10.40 8.12
C LEU A 4 4.01 9.48 8.61
N VAL A 5 4.36 8.25 9.03
CA VAL A 5 3.39 7.33 9.65
C VAL A 5 2.94 7.85 11.01
N LYS A 6 3.83 8.47 11.79
CA LYS A 6 3.44 9.16 13.03
C LYS A 6 2.46 10.31 12.78
N GLU A 7 2.67 11.08 11.72
CA GLU A 7 1.73 12.13 11.29
C GLU A 7 0.39 11.53 10.87
N LEU A 8 0.39 10.39 10.14
CA LEU A 8 -0.82 9.70 9.69
C LEU A 8 -1.69 9.20 10.85
N VAL A 9 -1.10 8.57 11.88
CA VAL A 9 -1.86 8.08 13.05
C VAL A 9 -2.43 9.22 13.90
N GLN A 10 -1.93 10.45 13.74
CA GLN A 10 -2.44 11.64 14.44
C GLN A 10 -3.59 12.36 13.73
N VAL A 11 -3.91 11.98 12.48
CA VAL A 11 -5.04 12.53 11.72
C VAL A 11 -6.36 12.28 12.49
N PRO A 12 -7.38 13.17 12.41
CA PRO A 12 -8.66 12.94 13.09
C PRO A 12 -9.34 11.63 12.67
N LEU A 13 -9.98 10.96 13.62
CA LEU A 13 -10.61 9.64 13.44
C LEU A 13 -11.60 9.63 12.26
N GLU A 14 -12.38 10.70 12.11
CA GLU A 14 -13.39 10.84 11.07
C GLU A 14 -12.79 10.81 9.67
N ARG A 15 -11.53 11.26 9.52
CA ARG A 15 -10.80 11.17 8.25
C ARG A 15 -10.22 9.79 8.03
N LYS A 16 -9.66 9.17 9.08
CA LYS A 16 -9.14 7.80 8.99
C LYS A 16 -10.23 6.82 8.53
N GLN A 17 -11.43 6.94 9.10
CA GLN A 17 -12.61 6.14 8.75
C GLN A 17 -13.07 6.30 7.30
N LYS A 18 -12.70 7.39 6.61
CA LYS A 18 -12.97 7.56 5.18
C LYS A 18 -12.09 6.66 4.30
N ASN A 19 -10.98 6.14 4.82
CA ASN A 19 -10.23 5.08 4.15
C ASN A 19 -10.98 3.76 4.32
N ALA A 20 -12.09 3.60 3.62
CA ALA A 20 -12.86 2.36 3.61
C ALA A 20 -12.50 1.54 2.37
N SER A 21 -12.43 0.23 2.53
CA SER A 21 -12.26 -0.70 1.43
C SER A 21 -13.31 -1.81 1.52
N PRO A 22 -13.88 -2.26 0.40
CA PRO A 22 -14.73 -3.45 0.38
C PRO A 22 -13.92 -4.72 0.70
N LEU A 23 -12.59 -4.68 0.53
CA LEU A 23 -11.70 -5.78 0.87
C LEU A 23 -11.38 -5.75 2.38
N PRO A 24 -11.54 -6.87 3.10
CA PRO A 24 -11.21 -6.94 4.52
C PRO A 24 -9.78 -6.48 4.78
N TYR A 25 -9.59 -5.63 5.78
CA TYR A 25 -8.27 -5.12 6.21
C TYR A 25 -7.51 -4.25 5.19
N HIS A 26 -8.14 -3.81 4.09
CA HIS A 26 -7.51 -2.94 3.08
C HIS A 26 -7.89 -1.46 3.21
N GLY A 27 -8.63 -1.09 4.26
CA GLY A 27 -8.90 0.29 4.64
C GLY A 27 -8.22 0.65 5.97
N TRP A 28 -8.74 1.64 6.67
CA TRP A 28 -8.39 1.89 8.05
C TRP A 28 -8.97 0.79 8.94
N VAL A 29 -8.10 0.23 9.78
CA VAL A 29 -8.44 -0.76 10.79
C VAL A 29 -8.08 -0.15 12.13
N GLY A 30 -9.09 0.28 12.88
CA GLY A 30 -8.91 0.84 14.20
C GLY A 30 -8.88 -0.21 15.31
N PRO A 31 -8.66 0.24 16.57
CA PRO A 31 -8.78 -0.61 17.74
C PRO A 31 -10.17 -1.25 17.83
N CYS A 32 -10.23 -2.57 17.81
CA CYS A 32 -11.46 -3.32 17.97
C CYS A 32 -11.20 -4.68 18.63
N SER A 33 -12.23 -5.24 19.29
CA SER A 33 -12.13 -6.53 19.98
C SER A 33 -11.82 -7.71 19.05
N GLN A 34 -12.13 -7.58 17.76
CA GLN A 34 -11.93 -8.61 16.74
C GLN A 34 -10.47 -8.70 16.25
N VAL A 35 -9.71 -7.60 16.35
CA VAL A 35 -8.30 -7.53 15.89
C VAL A 35 -7.38 -7.34 17.09
N SER A 36 -7.47 -6.18 17.74
CA SER A 36 -6.78 -5.84 18.99
C SER A 36 -7.20 -4.44 19.43
N LEU A 37 -7.29 -4.22 20.75
CA LEU A 37 -7.55 -2.89 21.32
C LEU A 37 -6.34 -1.94 21.24
N LEU A 38 -5.17 -2.44 20.84
CA LEU A 38 -3.93 -1.68 20.75
C LEU A 38 -3.44 -1.51 19.30
N TYR A 39 -4.17 -2.06 18.34
CA TYR A 39 -3.78 -2.03 16.94
C TYR A 39 -4.48 -0.91 16.18
N GLU A 40 -3.72 -0.22 15.34
CA GLU A 40 -4.24 0.67 14.31
C GLU A 40 -3.43 0.44 13.03
N GLY A 41 -4.12 0.35 11.89
CA GLY A 41 -3.53 0.10 10.59
C GLY A 41 -4.25 0.81 9.46
N PHE A 42 -3.55 0.95 8.34
CA PHE A 42 -4.07 1.57 7.12
C PHE A 42 -3.68 0.71 5.93
N GLY A 43 -4.67 0.29 5.15
CA GLY A 43 -4.45 -0.22 3.79
C GLY A 43 -4.38 0.94 2.79
N LEU A 44 -3.44 0.84 1.86
CA LEU A 44 -3.33 1.69 0.68
C LEU A 44 -3.07 0.78 -0.52
N GLY A 45 -4.12 0.56 -1.31
CA GLY A 45 -4.03 -0.22 -2.54
C GLY A 45 -3.31 0.54 -3.65
N ASP A 46 -2.65 -0.20 -4.56
CA ASP A 46 -1.99 0.35 -5.74
C ASP A 46 -0.99 1.48 -5.41
N ALA A 47 -0.17 1.27 -4.38
CA ALA A 47 0.72 2.29 -3.84
C ALA A 47 1.86 2.72 -4.78
N SER A 48 2.17 1.92 -5.81
CA SER A 48 3.11 2.27 -6.87
C SER A 48 2.49 3.15 -7.96
N ASN A 49 1.18 3.40 -7.90
CA ASN A 49 0.50 4.43 -8.66
C ASN A 49 0.40 5.72 -7.84
N TYR A 50 1.05 6.78 -8.32
CA TYR A 50 1.08 8.06 -7.62
C TYR A 50 -0.32 8.65 -7.38
N ASP A 51 -1.26 8.47 -8.31
CA ASP A 51 -2.62 9.00 -8.15
C ASP A 51 -3.38 8.30 -7.02
N SER A 52 -3.17 7.00 -6.83
CA SER A 52 -3.74 6.23 -5.73
C SER A 52 -3.22 6.74 -4.38
N VAL A 53 -1.91 6.99 -4.28
CA VAL A 53 -1.29 7.59 -3.07
C VAL A 53 -1.80 9.02 -2.84
N LYS A 54 -1.92 9.82 -3.89
CA LYS A 54 -2.42 11.20 -3.81
C LYS A 54 -3.86 11.26 -3.33
N ARG A 55 -4.74 10.41 -3.84
CA ARG A 55 -6.15 10.31 -3.38
C ARG A 55 -6.21 9.93 -1.90
N PHE A 56 -5.42 8.94 -1.47
CA PHE A 56 -5.31 8.59 -0.05
C PHE A 56 -4.85 9.78 0.79
N ALA A 57 -3.81 10.48 0.37
CA ALA A 57 -3.28 11.64 1.09
C ALA A 57 -4.33 12.76 1.20
N GLN A 58 -5.13 13.00 0.17
CA GLN A 58 -6.22 13.98 0.18
C GLN A 58 -7.35 13.63 1.17
N LEU A 59 -7.61 12.35 1.42
CA LEU A 59 -8.58 11.92 2.44
C LEU A 59 -8.09 12.27 3.86
N MET A 60 -6.79 12.10 4.11
CA MET A 60 -6.17 12.35 5.41
C MET A 60 -5.88 13.83 5.64
N TRP A 61 -5.40 14.51 4.60
CA TRP A 61 -5.03 15.92 4.57
C TRP A 61 -5.70 16.57 3.35
N PRO A 62 -6.83 17.30 3.54
CA PRO A 62 -7.57 17.91 2.43
C PRO A 62 -6.74 18.84 1.54
N ASP A 63 -5.76 19.54 2.12
CA ASP A 63 -4.82 20.43 1.40
C ASP A 63 -3.69 19.65 0.70
N GLY A 64 -3.70 18.32 0.81
CA GLY A 64 -2.67 17.42 0.31
C GLY A 64 -1.49 17.26 1.27
N HIS A 65 -0.58 16.35 0.91
CA HIS A 65 0.64 16.11 1.67
C HIS A 65 1.78 15.62 0.75
N PRO A 66 2.37 16.49 -0.10
CA PRO A 66 3.30 16.08 -1.17
C PRO A 66 4.46 15.20 -0.68
N ARG A 67 5.08 15.57 0.45
CA ARG A 67 6.15 14.76 1.07
C ARG A 67 5.71 13.34 1.42
N PHE A 68 4.45 13.14 1.80
CA PHE A 68 3.89 11.82 2.08
C PHE A 68 3.73 11.05 0.77
N CYS A 69 3.10 11.68 -0.23
CA CYS A 69 2.90 11.09 -1.54
C CYS A 69 4.20 10.59 -2.16
N ASP A 70 5.20 11.46 -2.25
CA ASP A 70 6.48 11.14 -2.88
C ASP A 70 7.21 10.02 -2.13
N THR A 71 7.21 10.07 -0.79
CA THR A 71 7.89 9.06 0.02
C THR A 71 7.21 7.70 -0.05
N VAL A 72 5.87 7.65 0.03
CA VAL A 72 5.10 6.40 -0.03
C VAL A 72 5.16 5.79 -1.41
N HIS A 73 4.99 6.58 -2.46
CA HIS A 73 5.11 6.12 -3.84
C HIS A 73 6.51 5.54 -4.09
N THR A 74 7.57 6.27 -3.75
CA THR A 74 8.95 5.79 -3.93
C THR A 74 9.19 4.47 -3.21
N LEU A 75 8.75 4.35 -1.94
CA LEU A 75 8.91 3.12 -1.18
C LEU A 75 8.11 1.97 -1.81
N ALA A 76 6.87 2.23 -2.23
CA ALA A 76 6.01 1.21 -2.83
C ALA A 76 6.56 0.71 -4.17
N THR A 77 7.06 1.60 -5.03
CA THR A 77 7.70 1.23 -6.30
C THR A 77 8.93 0.36 -6.05
N GLN A 78 9.80 0.74 -5.12
CA GLN A 78 10.98 -0.05 -4.75
C GLN A 78 10.61 -1.43 -4.19
N MET A 79 9.56 -1.49 -3.37
CA MET A 79 9.06 -2.75 -2.81
C MET A 79 8.44 -3.65 -3.89
N GLU A 80 7.75 -3.08 -4.87
CA GLU A 80 7.19 -3.82 -6.01
C GLU A 80 8.31 -4.41 -6.89
N GLU A 81 9.36 -3.64 -7.19
CA GLU A 81 10.53 -4.11 -7.92
C GLU A 81 11.25 -5.25 -7.18
N LEU A 82 11.46 -5.07 -5.87
CA LEU A 82 12.06 -6.11 -5.02
C LEU A 82 11.21 -7.38 -5.00
N ASN A 83 9.88 -7.26 -4.84
CA ASN A 83 8.97 -8.39 -4.86
C ASN A 83 9.04 -9.14 -6.20
N LYS A 84 9.09 -8.43 -7.33
CA LYS A 84 9.28 -9.04 -8.66
C LYS A 84 10.59 -9.83 -8.75
N LEU A 85 11.68 -9.26 -8.24
CA LEU A 85 12.98 -9.93 -8.23
C LEU A 85 12.96 -11.21 -7.39
N ILE A 86 12.35 -11.15 -6.20
CA ILE A 86 12.21 -12.32 -5.33
C ILE A 86 11.41 -13.42 -6.03
N TRP A 87 10.31 -13.06 -6.70
CA TRP A 87 9.53 -14.03 -7.47
C TRP A 87 10.33 -14.60 -8.64
N LEU A 88 11.08 -13.79 -9.40
CA LEU A 88 11.99 -14.30 -10.44
C LEU A 88 12.95 -15.34 -9.88
N MET A 89 13.65 -15.02 -8.78
CA MET A 89 14.59 -15.93 -8.14
C MET A 89 13.94 -17.24 -7.70
N ILE A 90 12.72 -17.17 -7.14
CA ILE A 90 11.95 -18.37 -6.76
C ILE A 90 11.64 -19.20 -8.00
N PHE A 91 11.06 -18.61 -9.05
CA PHE A 91 10.69 -19.35 -10.26
C PHE A 91 11.90 -19.96 -10.97
N GLU A 92 13.02 -19.23 -11.07
CA GLU A 92 14.29 -19.75 -11.59
C GLU A 92 14.79 -20.95 -10.79
N SER A 93 14.69 -20.91 -9.45
CA SER A 93 15.12 -22.04 -8.60
C SER A 93 14.34 -23.33 -8.85
N TYR A 94 13.12 -23.24 -9.38
CA TYR A 94 12.29 -24.38 -9.78
C TYR A 94 12.38 -24.70 -11.30
N GLY A 95 13.21 -23.98 -12.06
CA GLY A 95 13.33 -24.15 -13.51
C GLY A 95 12.17 -23.56 -14.31
N LEU A 96 11.42 -22.60 -13.75
CA LEU A 96 10.21 -22.01 -14.33
C LEU A 96 10.37 -20.51 -14.70
N GLY A 97 11.59 -20.00 -14.79
CA GLY A 97 11.87 -18.56 -15.00
C GLY A 97 11.13 -17.93 -16.18
N GLU A 98 11.15 -18.57 -17.35
CA GLU A 98 10.47 -18.08 -18.57
C GLU A 98 8.94 -17.99 -18.40
N THR A 99 8.34 -18.85 -17.56
CA THR A 99 6.91 -18.83 -17.26
C THR A 99 6.52 -17.60 -16.44
N PHE A 100 7.42 -17.13 -15.55
CA PHE A 100 7.15 -15.97 -14.70
C PHE A 100 7.14 -14.66 -15.48
N GLU A 101 8.08 -14.45 -16.40
CA GLU A 101 8.10 -13.24 -17.24
C GLU A 101 6.79 -13.08 -18.04
N SER A 102 6.27 -14.18 -18.58
CA SER A 102 4.97 -14.22 -19.26
C SER A 102 3.79 -13.89 -18.32
N LEU A 103 3.82 -14.39 -17.08
CA LEU A 103 2.77 -14.11 -16.08
C LEU A 103 2.78 -12.66 -15.58
N MET A 104 3.96 -12.06 -15.43
CA MET A 104 4.12 -10.68 -14.94
C MET A 104 3.54 -9.63 -15.90
N ILE A 105 3.56 -9.89 -17.20
CA ILE A 105 2.92 -9.04 -18.22
C ILE A 105 1.40 -8.98 -18.00
N ASN A 106 0.80 -10.11 -17.57
CA ASN A 106 -0.65 -10.22 -17.33
C ASN A 106 -1.11 -9.70 -15.96
N TYR A 107 -0.23 -9.69 -14.95
CA TYR A 107 -0.59 -9.24 -13.60
C TYR A 107 -0.87 -7.73 -13.53
N LYS A 108 -0.16 -6.92 -14.33
CA LYS A 108 -0.39 -5.45 -14.41
C LYS A 108 -1.72 -5.06 -15.06
N THR A 109 -2.41 -5.97 -15.74
CA THR A 109 -3.72 -5.73 -16.36
C THR A 109 -4.91 -6.07 -15.45
N LEU A 110 -4.65 -6.56 -14.23
CA LEU A 110 -5.68 -7.05 -13.29
C LEU A 110 -5.74 -6.29 -11.95
N GLY A 111 -4.79 -5.39 -11.70
CA GLY A 111 -4.71 -4.55 -10.49
C GLY A 111 -5.41 -3.22 -10.64
#